data_AF-A0A953X639-F1
#
_entry.id   AF-A0A953X639-F1
#
_cell.length_a   1.000
_cell.length_b   1.000
_cell.length_c   1.000
_cell.angle_alpha   90.00
_cell.angle_beta   90.00
_cell.angle_gamma   90.00
#
_symmetry.space_group_name_H-M   'P 1'
#
loop_
_entity.id
_entity.type
_entity.pdbx_description
1 polymer ?
#
loop_
_entity_poly.entity_id
_entity_poly.type
_entity_poly.pdbx_seq_one_letter_code
_entity_poly.pdbx_strand_id
1 'polypeptide(L)' 'MGTLKTFILLAMLTALFMAVGFVIGGTTGMVIAFVVAFLMNVFSWWNSDKIVLRMQGAREVDPATASPVMRNFVSDV' A
#
# COMPACT_ATOMS: atom_id res chain seq x y z
N MET A 1 -5.65 -5.19 18.75
CA MET A 1 -6.38 -3.98 19.20
C MET A 1 -6.36 -2.96 18.07
N GLY A 2 -7.52 -2.55 17.53
CA GLY A 2 -7.63 -1.41 16.60
C GLY A 2 -8.32 -1.63 15.23
N THR A 3 -8.87 -2.81 14.94
CA THR A 3 -9.51 -3.11 13.64
C THR A 3 -10.66 -2.15 13.31
N LEU A 4 -11.44 -1.73 14.31
CA LEU A 4 -12.55 -0.79 14.13
C LEU A 4 -12.08 0.60 13.63
N LYS A 5 -11.02 1.15 14.23
CA LYS A 5 -10.47 2.44 13.80
C LYS A 5 -9.93 2.36 12.38
N THR A 6 -9.24 1.27 12.07
CA THR A 6 -8.70 1.01 10.73
C THR A 6 -9.84 0.90 9.71
N PHE A 7 -10.92 0.20 10.05
CA PHE A 7 -12.08 0.05 9.18
C PHE A 7 -12.78 1.39 8.92
N ILE A 8 -12.96 2.22 9.95
CA ILE A 8 -13.54 3.57 9.81
C ILE A 8 -12.67 4.44 8.90
N LEU A 9 -11.35 4.42 9.08
CA LEU A 9 -10.42 5.18 8.24
C LEU A 9 -10.50 4.75 6.78
N LEU A 10 -10.54 3.44 6.51
CA LEU A 10 -10.67 2.89 5.16
C LEU A 10 -12.03 3.25 4.52
N ALA A 11 -13.12 3.17 5.29
CA ALA A 11 -14.45 3.55 4.83
C ALA A 11 -14.52 5.05 4.50
N MET A 12 -13.97 5.91 5.36
CA MET A 12 -13.91 7.36 5.12
C MET A 12 -13.05 7.70 3.90
N LEU A 13 -11.89 7.05 3.73
CA LEU A 13 -11.05 7.25 2.56
C LEU A 13 -11.78 6.82 1.27
N THR A 14 -12.43 5.67 1.28
CA THR A 14 -13.22 5.19 0.14
C THR A 14 -14.36 6.14 -0.20
N ALA A 15 -15.07 6.65 0.82
CA ALA A 15 -16.10 7.67 0.63
C ALA A 15 -15.54 8.98 0.05
N LEU A 16 -14.33 9.39 0.44
CA LEU A 16 -13.66 10.56 -0.14
C LEU A 16 -13.36 10.36 -1.64
N PHE A 17 -12.83 9.20 -2.04
CA PHE A 17 -12.61 8.88 -3.45
C PHE A 17 -13.92 8.91 -4.25
N MET A 18 -14.98 8.33 -3.71
CA MET A 18 -16.32 8.35 -4.32
C MET A 18 -16.88 9.77 -4.44
N ALA A 19 -16.73 10.61 -3.40
CA ALA A 19 -17.17 12.00 -3.41
C ALA A 19 -16.44 12.82 -4.48
N VAL A 20 -15.12 12.66 -4.62
CA VAL A 20 -14.34 13.31 -5.68
C VAL A 20 -14.79 12.82 -7.06
N GLY A 21 -14.96 11.52 -7.23
CA GLY A 21 -15.49 10.95 -8.47
C GLY A 21 -16.87 11.49 -8.83
N PHE A 22 -17.73 11.66 -7.83
CA PHE A 22 -19.07 12.24 -8.00
C PHE A 22 -19.02 13.70 -8.44
N VAL A 23 -18.17 14.52 -7.84
CA VAL A 23 -18.03 15.94 -8.22
C VAL A 23 -17.54 16.09 -9.66
N ILE A 24 -16.64 15.20 -10.11
CA ILE A 24 -16.04 15.28 -11.45
C ILE A 24 -16.95 14.70 -12.54
N GLY A 25 -17.63 13.57 -12.26
CA GLY A 25 -18.33 12.79 -13.29
C GLY A 25 -19.69 12.26 -12.87
N GLY A 26 -20.28 12.80 -11.81
CA GLY A 26 -21.55 12.34 -11.24
C GLY A 26 -21.51 10.88 -10.81
N THR A 27 -22.63 10.18 -10.93
CA THR A 27 -22.77 8.77 -10.53
C THR A 27 -21.78 7.86 -11.26
N THR A 28 -21.52 8.12 -12.54
CA THR A 28 -20.56 7.36 -13.35
C THR A 28 -19.13 7.56 -12.83
N GLY A 29 -18.75 8.81 -12.53
CA GLY A 29 -17.44 9.12 -11.95
C GLY A 29 -17.22 8.47 -10.58
N MET A 30 -18.27 8.37 -9.76
CA MET A 30 -18.23 7.65 -8.48
C MET A 30 -17.93 6.15 -8.65
N VAL A 31 -18.60 5.48 -9.60
CA VAL A 31 -18.37 4.05 -9.88
C VAL A 31 -16.95 3.83 -10.40
N ILE A 32 -16.48 4.68 -11.31
CA ILE A 32 -15.12 4.61 -11.83
C ILE A 32 -14.10 4.81 -10.70
N ALA A 33 -14.30 5.83 -9.85
CA ALA A 33 -13.42 6.09 -8.70
C ALA A 33 -13.38 4.90 -7.73
N PHE A 34 -14.52 4.26 -7.48
CA PHE A 34 -14.59 3.07 -6.64
C PHE A 34 -13.80 1.89 -7.25
N VAL A 35 -13.98 1.61 -8.54
CA VAL A 35 -13.24 0.53 -9.24
C VAL A 35 -11.75 0.81 -9.21
N VAL A 36 -11.33 2.05 -9.48
CA VAL A 36 -9.90 2.43 -9.41
C VAL A 36 -9.35 2.26 -8.01
N ALA A 37 -10.07 2.72 -6.98
CA ALA A 37 -9.65 2.57 -5.59
C ALA A 37 -9.53 1.08 -5.19
N PHE A 38 -10.48 0.24 -5.61
CA PHE A 38 -10.44 -1.20 -5.37
C PHE A 38 -9.23 -1.85 -6.04
N LEU A 39 -8.98 -1.55 -7.32
CA LEU A 39 -7.82 -2.07 -8.05
C LEU A 39 -6.50 -1.63 -7.40
N MET A 40 -6.42 -0.37 -6.98
CA MET A 40 -5.25 0.16 -6.29
C MET A 40 -5.02 -0.56 -4.95
N ASN A 41 -6.08 -0.91 -4.23
CA ASN A 41 -5.99 -1.65 -2.99
C ASN A 41 -5.47 -3.08 -3.21
N VAL A 42 -6.03 -3.80 -4.20
CA VAL A 42 -5.60 -5.15 -4.56
C VAL A 42 -4.14 -5.15 -5.05
N PHE A 43 -3.77 -4.19 -5.90
CA PHE A 43 -2.40 -4.06 -6.40
C PHE A 43 -1.41 -3.75 -5.28
N SER A 44 -1.79 -2.87 -4.35
CA SER A 44 -0.98 -2.52 -3.18
C SER A 44 -0.81 -3.70 -2.22
N TRP A 45 -1.86 -4.52 -2.03
CA TRP A 45 -1.78 -5.73 -1.22
C TRP A 45 -0.79 -6.74 -1.82
N TRP A 46 -0.81 -6.94 -3.14
CA TRP A 46 0.07 -7.91 -3.82
C TRP A 46 1.53 -7.46 -3.95
N ASN A 47 1.77 -6.15 -4.08
CA ASN A 47 3.12 -5.56 -4.20
C ASN A 47 3.58 -4.86 -2.92
N SER A 48 2.95 -5.17 -1.78
CA SER A 48 3.18 -4.46 -0.52
C SER A 48 4.64 -4.51 -0.07
N ASP A 49 5.29 -5.66 -0.28
CA ASP A 49 6.71 -5.92 0.00
C ASP A 49 7.64 -4.92 -0.71
N LYS A 50 7.47 -4.75 -2.02
CA LYS A 50 8.30 -3.84 -2.82
C LYS A 50 8.00 -2.37 -2.49
N ILE A 51 6.73 -2.06 -2.24
CA ILE A 51 6.30 -0.71 -1.90
C ILE A 51 6.93 -0.28 -0.58
N VAL A 52 6.84 -1.10 0.46
CA VAL A 52 7.40 -0.75 1.78
C VAL A 52 8.93 -0.65 1.73
N LEU A 53 9.61 -1.54 1.00
CA LEU A 53 11.06 -1.50 0.83
C LEU A 53 11.51 -0.18 0.18
N ARG A 54 10.82 0.26 -0.88
CA ARG A 54 11.10 1.54 -1.54
C ARG A 54 10.81 2.73 -0.64
N MET A 55 9.72 2.69 0.15
CA MET A 55 9.36 3.76 1.08
C MET A 55 10.39 3.91 2.21
N GLN A 56 10.99 2.82 2.66
CA GLN A 56 12.04 2.84 3.69
C GLN A 56 13.44 3.13 3.12
N GLY A 57 13.56 3.36 1.82
CA GLY A 57 14.86 3.55 1.17
C GLY A 57 15.76 2.31 1.25
N ALA A 58 15.15 1.12 1.33
CA ALA A 58 15.90 -0.12 1.43
C ALA A 58 16.82 -0.29 0.22
N ARG A 59 18.07 -0.66 0.50
CA ARG A 59 19.06 -1.02 -0.52
C ARG A 59 19.23 -2.52 -0.56
N GLU A 60 19.33 -3.06 -1.75
CA GLU A 60 19.64 -4.47 -1.96
C GLU A 60 21.01 -4.78 -1.37
N VAL A 61 21.07 -5.84 -0.56
CA VAL A 61 22.30 -6.24 0.13
C VAL A 61 22.99 -7.28 -0.74
N ASP A 62 24.13 -6.91 -1.33
CA ASP A 62 24.96 -7.83 -2.11
C ASP A 62 25.81 -8.68 -1.15
N PRO A 63 25.94 -10.01 -1.33
CA PRO A 63 26.89 -10.83 -0.57
C PRO A 63 28.34 -10.30 -0.54
N ALA A 64 28.73 -9.47 -1.52
CA ALA A 64 30.03 -8.79 -1.55
C ALA A 64 30.13 -7.55 -0.64
N THR A 65 29.01 -6.93 -0.25
CA THR A 65 29.00 -5.70 0.58
C THR A 65 27.94 -5.74 1.67
N ALA A 66 28.35 -6.06 2.90
CA ALA A 66 27.73 -5.63 4.15
C ALA A 66 28.50 -6.27 5.32
N SER A 67 28.57 -5.56 6.45
CA SER A 67 29.11 -6.03 7.72
C SER A 67 28.85 -7.54 7.98
N PRO A 68 29.81 -8.31 8.55
CA PRO A 68 29.63 -9.72 8.89
C PRO A 68 28.34 -10.00 9.68
N VAL A 69 27.90 -9.05 10.48
CA VAL A 69 26.65 -9.12 11.27
C VAL A 69 25.41 -9.18 10.36
N MET A 70 25.35 -8.39 9.29
CA MET A 70 24.23 -8.42 8.33
C MET A 70 24.19 -9.72 7.54
N ARG A 71 25.35 -10.33 7.24
CA ARG A 71 25.39 -11.64 6.55
C ARG A 71 24.82 -12.75 7.43
N ASN A 72 25.19 -12.78 8.70
CA ASN A 72 24.66 -13.76 9.66
C ASN A 72 23.15 -13.60 9.85
N PHE A 73 22.65 -12.35 9.86
CA PHE A 73 21.22 -12.08 10.01
C PHE A 73 20.40 -12.52 8.79
N VAL A 74 20.97 -12.48 7.58
CA VAL A 74 20.28 -12.96 6.36
C VAL A 74 20.29 -14.49 6.28
N SER A 75 21.31 -15.16 6.83
CA SER A 75 21.41 -16.63 6.81
C SER A 75 20.57 -17.35 7.88
N ASP A 76 20.06 -16.62 8.87
CA ASP A 76 19.38 -17.18 10.06
C ASP A 76 17.84 -17.08 9.98
N VAL A 77 17.30 -16.56 8.88
CA VAL A 77 15.85 -16.46 8.59
C VAL A 77 15.48 -17.39 7.44
#